data_AF-A0A937PUV7-F1
#
_entry.id   AF-A0A937PUV7-F1
#
_cell.length_a   1.000
_cell.length_b   1.000
_cell.length_c   1.000
_cell.angle_alpha   90.00
_cell.angle_beta   90.00
_cell.angle_gamma   90.00
#
_symmetry.space_group_name_H-M   'P 1'
#
loop_
_entity.id
_entity.type
_entity.pdbx_description
1 polymer ?
#
loop_
_entity_poly.entity_id
_entity_poly.type
_entity_poly.pdbx_seq_one_letter_code
_entity_poly.pdbx_strand_id
1 'polypeptide(L)' 'CAGAMVLARIDRLVYGAADPKAGAVASVFRLIDEPRLNHRVAVTAGVLAEPCGAVLTQFFQGKRAAE' A
#
# COMPACT_ATOMS: atom_id res chain seq x y z
N CYS A 1 -2.87 -6.39 5.38
CA CYS A 1 -1.44 -6.55 5.01
C CYS A 1 -0.49 -5.86 6.00
N ALA A 2 -0.60 -4.55 6.24
CA ALA A 2 0.33 -3.81 7.12
C ALA A 2 0.57 -4.48 8.49
N GLY A 3 -0.50 -4.88 9.20
CA GLY A 3 -0.34 -5.54 10.51
C GLY A 3 0.32 -6.92 10.43
N ALA A 4 0.06 -7.67 9.36
CA ALA A 4 0.72 -8.95 9.13
C ALA A 4 2.23 -8.76 8.88
N MET A 5 2.63 -7.70 8.16
CA MET A 5 4.06 -7.39 7.96
C MET A 5 4.77 -7.10 9.28
N VAL A 6 4.11 -6.39 10.20
CA VAL A 6 4.62 -6.16 11.57
C VAL A 6 4.77 -7.48 12.33
N LEU A 7 3.71 -8.31 12.35
CA LEU A 7 3.72 -9.59 13.07
C LEU A 7 4.74 -10.59 12.50
N ALA A 8 4.94 -10.58 11.18
CA ALA A 8 5.92 -11.39 10.49
C ALA A 8 7.35 -10.80 10.54
N ARG A 9 7.53 -9.63 11.15
CA ARG A 9 8.82 -8.91 11.25
C ARG A 9 9.48 -8.67 9.90
N ILE A 10 8.69 -8.27 8.89
CA ILE A 10 9.23 -7.87 7.60
C ILE A 10 10.08 -6.61 7.77
N ASP A 11 11.30 -6.61 7.25
CA ASP A 11 12.22 -5.47 7.44
C ASP A 11 11.85 -4.26 6.58
N ARG A 12 11.42 -4.49 5.33
CA ARG A 12 11.20 -3.42 4.36
C ARG A 12 9.98 -3.66 3.49
N LEU A 13 9.19 -2.62 3.31
CA LEU A 13 8.11 -2.52 2.33
C LEU A 13 8.51 -1.52 1.24
N VAL A 14 8.44 -1.95 -0.02
CA VAL A 14 8.52 -1.07 -1.20
C VAL A 14 7.22 -1.21 -1.97
N TYR A 15 6.53 -0.10 -2.25
CA TYR A 15 5.30 -0.13 -3.03
C TYR A 15 5.22 1.03 -4.02
N GLY A 16 4.44 0.83 -5.09
CA GLY A 16 4.20 1.83 -6.13
C GLY A 16 3.04 2.76 -5.80
N ALA A 17 1.88 2.52 -6.42
CA ALA A 17 0.70 3.37 -6.23
C ALA A 17 0.17 3.29 -4.79
N ALA A 18 -0.15 4.45 -4.21
CA ALA A 18 -0.84 4.52 -2.94
C ALA A 18 -2.33 4.16 -3.11
N ASP A 19 -2.93 3.62 -2.05
CA ASP A 19 -4.37 3.41 -1.98
C ASP A 19 -5.01 4.50 -1.10
N PRO A 20 -5.54 5.59 -1.68
CA PRO A 20 -6.15 6.67 -0.91
C PRO A 20 -7.47 6.25 -0.23
N LYS A 21 -8.09 5.14 -0.66
CA LYS A 21 -9.40 4.71 -0.14
C LYS A 21 -9.26 3.79 1.07
N ALA A 22 -8.23 2.95 1.11
CA ALA A 22 -8.10 1.91 2.14
C ALA A 22 -6.66 1.66 2.63
N GLY A 23 -5.67 2.43 2.16
CA GLY A 23 -4.26 2.21 2.52
C GLY A 23 -3.99 2.35 4.02
N ALA A 24 -3.29 1.36 4.60
CA ALA A 24 -2.98 1.32 6.04
C ALA A 24 -1.53 1.72 6.40
N VAL A 25 -0.74 2.13 5.40
CA VAL A 25 0.65 2.60 5.58
C VAL A 25 0.68 4.11 5.82
N ALA A 26 0.05 4.89 4.95
CA ALA A 26 0.08 6.35 5.01
C ALA A 26 -1.25 7.02 4.61
N SER A 27 -2.32 6.26 4.38
CA SER A 27 -3.60 6.79 3.90
C SER A 27 -4.64 6.83 5.03
N VAL A 28 -5.50 5.84 5.15
CA VAL A 28 -6.55 5.76 6.18
C VAL A 28 -5.96 5.47 7.55
N PHE A 29 -4.91 4.65 7.60
CA PHE A 29 -4.16 4.35 8.83
C PHE A 29 -2.67 4.56 8.62
N ARG A 30 -1.96 4.72 9.73
CA ARG A 30 -0.49 4.78 9.81
C ARG A 30 0.05 3.66 10.68
N LEU A 31 -0.42 2.44 10.42
CA LEU A 31 -0.16 1.29 11.29
C LEU A 31 1.33 0.90 11.29
N ILE A 32 2.01 1.01 10.14
CA ILE A 32 3.43 0.65 10.02
C ILE A 32 4.34 1.50 10.93
N ASP A 33 3.95 2.75 11.21
CA ASP A 33 4.73 3.71 12.00
C ASP A 33 4.25 3.81 13.45
N GLU A 34 3.27 2.99 13.88
CA GLU A 34 2.70 3.06 15.22
C GLU A 34 3.76 2.70 16.30
N PRO A 35 4.18 3.65 17.16
CA PRO A 35 5.26 3.43 18.11
C PRO A 35 4.98 2.36 19.16
N ARG A 36 3.71 2.02 19.41
CA ARG A 36 3.32 0.97 20.36
C ARG A 36 3.47 -0.45 19.81
N LEU A 37 3.76 -0.62 18.52
CA LEU A 37 3.97 -1.94 17.92
C LEU A 37 5.40 -2.46 18.17
N ASN A 38 5.53 -3.78 18.16
CA ASN A 38 6.75 -4.51 18.55
C ASN A 38 7.79 -4.66 17.43
N HIS A 39 7.52 -4.13 16.23
CA HIS A 39 8.40 -4.14 15.06
C HIS A 39 8.08 -2.95 14.16
N ARG A 40 9.10 -2.41 13.47
CA ARG A 40 8.94 -1.29 12.53
C ARG A 40 9.40 -1.72 11.14
N VAL A 41 8.57 -1.43 10.15
CA VAL A 41 8.86 -1.77 8.75
C VAL A 41 9.37 -0.52 8.04
N ALA A 42 10.57 -0.56 7.49
CA ALA A 42 11.08 0.55 6.69
C ALA A 42 10.28 0.68 5.38
N VAL A 43 9.80 1.88 5.05
CA VAL A 43 8.95 2.08 3.87
C VAL A 43 9.67 2.89 2.80
N THR A 44 9.58 2.42 1.55
CA THR A 44 9.84 3.21 0.35
C THR A 44 8.57 3.24 -0.49
N ALA A 45 7.90 4.39 -0.49
CA ALA A 45 6.67 4.59 -1.22
C ALA A 45 6.94 5.19 -2.61
N GLY A 46 6.01 4.95 -3.55
CA GLY A 46 5.94 5.67 -4.81
C GLY A 46 6.85 5.13 -5.92
N VAL A 47 7.47 3.97 -5.75
CA VAL A 47 8.35 3.38 -6.78
C VAL A 47 7.50 2.98 -7.98
N LEU A 48 7.69 3.66 -9.12
CA LEU A 48 6.87 3.48 -10.31
C LEU A 48 5.37 3.70 -10.03
N ALA A 49 5.03 4.67 -9.17
CA ALA A 49 3.65 4.93 -8.76
C ALA A 49 2.68 5.13 -9.92
N GLU A 50 3.07 5.92 -10.91
CA GLU A 50 2.25 6.26 -12.07
C GLU A 50 1.91 5.03 -12.93
N PRO A 51 2.88 4.23 -13.41
CA PRO A 51 2.56 3.01 -14.15
C PRO A 51 1.85 1.95 -13.28
N CYS A 52 2.16 1.82 -11.99
CA CYS A 52 1.38 0.94 -11.10
C CYS A 52 -0.08 1.37 -10.98
N GLY A 53 -0.35 2.68 -10.89
CA GLY A 53 -1.69 3.24 -10.82
C GLY A 53 -2.44 3.13 -12.15
N ALA A 54 -1.73 3.22 -13.28
CA ALA A 54 -2.28 3.04 -14.61
C ALA A 54 -2.86 1.63 -14.79
N VAL A 55 -2.17 0.58 -14.31
CA VAL A 55 -2.67 -0.81 -14.36
C VAL A 55 -4.02 -0.96 -13.65
N LEU A 56 -4.14 -0.42 -12.44
CA LEU A 56 -5.41 -0.43 -11.68
C LEU A 56 -6.50 0.35 -12.41
N THR A 57 -6.16 1.53 -12.93
CA THR A 57 -7.10 2.42 -13.63
C THR A 57 -7.68 1.74 -14.87
N GLN A 58 -6.80 1.19 -15.72
CA GLN A 58 -7.19 0.48 -16.95
C GLN A 58 -8.07 -0.73 -16.63
N PHE A 59 -7.71 -1.51 -15.62
CA PHE A 59 -8.51 -2.67 -15.20
C PHE A 59 -9.95 -2.27 -14.84
N PHE A 60 -10.12 -1.27 -13.97
CA PHE A 60 -11.46 -0.86 -13.55
C PHE A 60 -12.23 -0.10 -14.64
N GLN A 61 -11.55 0.59 -15.56
CA GLN A 61 -12.19 1.16 -16.75
C GLN A 61 -12.76 0.05 -17.65
N GLY A 62 -11.96 -0.96 -17.96
CA GLY A 62 -12.39 -2.11 -18.76
C GLY A 62 -13.57 -2.84 -18.11
N LYS A 63 -13.54 -3.03 -16.78
CA LYS A 63 -14.64 -3.67 -16.05
C LYS A 63 -15.95 -2.88 -16.13
N ARG A 64 -15.90 -1.54 -16.09
CA ARG A 64 -17.09 -0.68 -16.19
C ARG A 64 -17.64 -0.56 -17.61
N ALA A 65 -16.79 -0.70 -18.61
CA ALA A 65 -17.20 -0.61 -20.03
C ALA A 65 -17.82 -1.93 -20.55
N ALA A 66 -17.63 -3.04 -19.83
CA ALA A 66 -18.21 -4.34 -20.13
C ALA A 66 -19.58 -4.59 -19.48
N GLU A 67 -20.08 -3.61 -18.72
CA GLU A 67 -21.42 -3.55 -18.11
C GLU A 67 -22.33 -2.66 -18.97
#